data_AF-A0A4P6UVU0-F1
#
_entry.id   AF-A0A4P6UVU0-F1
#
_cell.length_a   1.000
_cell.length_b   1.000
_cell.length_c   1.000
_cell.angle_alpha   90.00
_cell.angle_beta   90.00
_cell.angle_gamma   90.00
#
_symmetry.space_group_name_H-M   'P 1'
#
loop_
_entity.id
_entity.type
_entity.pdbx_description
1 polymer ?
#
loop_
_entity_poly.entity_id
_entity_poly.type
_entity_poly.pdbx_seq_one_letter_code
_entity_poly.pdbx_strand_id
1 'polypeptide(L)' 'MNRIQYVKQKIQYMDEMEAKSILLLIYAKLDNAMDQGDEGMIKETAEEIFDMYHNLPSRILN' A
#
# COMPACT_ATOMS: atom_id res chain seq x y z
N MET A 1 -18.18 -1.62 -1.53
CA MET A 1 -16.88 -2.19 -1.93
C MET A 1 -15.99 -2.19 -0.69
N ASN A 2 -15.36 -3.31 -0.32
CA ASN A 2 -14.49 -3.29 0.85
C ASN A 2 -13.21 -2.50 0.56
N ARG A 3 -12.57 -2.00 1.61
CA ARG A 3 -11.35 -1.16 1.51
C ARG A 3 -10.25 -1.85 0.68
N ILE A 4 -10.03 -3.16 0.87
CA ILE A 4 -9.05 -3.95 0.11
C ILE A 4 -9.34 -3.97 -1.40
N GLN A 5 -10.60 -4.16 -1.80
CA GLN A 5 -11.02 -4.18 -3.20
C GLN A 5 -10.80 -2.82 -3.88
N TYR A 6 -10.99 -1.72 -3.15
CA TYR A 6 -10.75 -0.37 -3.65
C TYR A 6 -9.25 -0.12 -3.92
N VAL A 7 -8.37 -0.49 -2.98
CA VAL A 7 -6.92 -0.40 -3.18
C VAL A 7 -6.47 -1.30 -4.33
N LYS A 8 -7.02 -2.52 -4.41
CA LYS A 8 -6.73 -3.45 -5.52
C LYS A 8 -7.10 -2.84 -6.88
N GLN A 9 -8.28 -2.21 -7.00
CA GLN A 9 -8.65 -1.53 -8.24
C GLN A 9 -7.70 -0.39 -8.59
N LYS A 10 -7.29 0.45 -7.61
CA LYS A 10 -6.31 1.52 -7.87
C LYS A 10 -4.99 0.98 -8.43
N ILE A 11 -4.46 -0.10 -7.84
CA ILE A 11 -3.22 -0.74 -8.31
C ILE A 11 -3.40 -1.31 -9.73
N GLN A 12 -4.57 -1.86 -10.06
CA GLN A 12 -4.86 -2.38 -11.40
C GLN A 12 -4.87 -1.31 -12.49
N TYR A 13 -5.08 -0.04 -12.15
CA TYR A 13 -5.04 1.09 -13.09
C TYR A 13 -3.69 1.82 -13.12
N MET A 14 -2.70 1.38 -12.33
CA MET A 14 -1.34 1.89 -12.38
C MET A 14 -0.57 1.25 -13.53
N ASP A 15 0.46 1.95 -14.03
CA ASP A 15 1.39 1.29 -14.93
C ASP A 15 2.21 0.21 -14.19
N GLU A 16 2.79 -0.73 -14.94
CA GLU A 16 3.50 -1.87 -14.36
C GLU A 16 4.69 -1.44 -13.49
N MET A 17 5.38 -0.36 -13.85
CA MET A 17 6.53 0.16 -13.11
C MET A 17 6.10 0.77 -11.77
N GLU A 18 5.02 1.56 -11.79
CA GLU A 18 4.40 2.15 -10.62
C GLU A 18 3.91 1.07 -9.66
N ALA A 19 3.17 0.08 -10.16
CA ALA A 19 2.65 -1.02 -9.36
C ALA A 19 3.78 -1.82 -8.69
N LYS A 20 4.85 -2.14 -9.42
CA LYS A 20 6.02 -2.85 -8.88
C LYS A 20 6.77 -2.04 -7.83
N SER A 21 6.96 -0.75 -8.07
CA SER A 21 7.64 0.15 -7.13
C SER A 21 6.88 0.26 -5.80
N ILE A 22 5.56 0.32 -5.90
CA ILE A 22 4.64 0.32 -4.77
C ILE A 22 4.74 -0.97 -3.95
N LEU A 23 4.68 -2.14 -4.59
CA LEU A 23 4.81 -3.42 -3.91
C LEU A 23 6.17 -3.56 -3.19
N LEU A 24 7.24 -3.04 -3.80
CA LEU A 24 8.57 -3.04 -3.20
C LEU A 24 8.63 -2.16 -1.94
N LEU A 25 8.01 -0.97 -1.95
CA LEU A 25 7.95 -0.07 -0.80
C LEU A 25 7.13 -0.68 0.35
N ILE A 26 6.02 -1.35 0.04
CA ILE A 26 5.21 -2.09 1.03
C ILE A 26 6.05 -3.17 1.69
N TYR A 27 6.74 -3.96 0.87
CA TYR A 27 7.60 -5.03 1.36
C TYR A 27 8.71 -4.49 2.27
N ALA A 28 9.44 -3.46 1.84
CA ALA A 28 10.52 -2.87 2.62
C ALA A 28 10.04 -2.28 3.96
N LYS A 29 8.86 -1.64 3.99
CA LYS A 29 8.27 -1.13 5.24
C LYS A 29 7.88 -2.27 6.20
N LEU A 30 7.26 -3.33 5.68
CA LEU A 30 6.87 -4.49 6.49
C LEU A 30 8.09 -5.25 7.00
N ASP A 31 9.12 -5.43 6.17
CA ASP A 31 10.37 -6.08 6.53
C ASP A 31 11.05 -5.37 7.70
N ASN A 32 11.14 -4.03 7.64
CA ASN A 32 11.67 -3.22 8.73
C ASN A 32 10.82 -3.33 10.01
N ALA A 33 9.49 -3.29 9.88
CA ALA A 33 8.59 -3.45 11.02
C ALA A 33 8.66 -4.85 11.66
N MET A 34 8.91 -5.90 10.85
CA MET A 34 9.10 -7.27 11.34
C MET A 34 10.47 -7.49 11.98
N ASP A 35 11.52 -6.81 11.48
CA ASP A 35 12.88 -6.92 12.01
C ASP A 35 13.05 -6.13 13.32
N GLN A 36 12.35 -5.00 13.48
CA GLN A 36 12.55 -4.07 14.60
C GLN A 36 11.35 -3.93 15.56
N GLY A 37 10.16 -4.38 15.18
CA GLY A 37 8.90 -4.07 15.86
C GLY A 37 8.17 -5.26 16.45
N ASP A 38 7.21 -4.97 17.33
CA ASP A 38 6.25 -5.95 17.84
C ASP A 38 4.99 -6.04 16.93
N GLU A 39 4.06 -6.94 17.26
CA GLU A 39 2.81 -7.12 16.50
C GLU A 39 2.01 -5.82 16.35
N GLY A 40 2.11 -4.90 17.31
CA GLY A 40 1.48 -3.58 17.27
C GLY A 40 2.08 -2.69 16.20
N MET A 41 3.41 -2.59 16.14
CA MET A 41 4.11 -1.85 15.09
C MET A 41 3.85 -2.41 13.69
N ILE A 42 3.78 -3.73 13.54
CA ILE A 42 3.46 -4.37 12.25
C ILE A 42 2.05 -3.96 11.79
N LYS A 43 1.09 -3.97 12.73
CA LYS A 43 -0.29 -3.59 12.44
C LYS A 43 -0.43 -2.10 12.08
N GLU A 44 0.19 -1.20 12.85
CA GLU A 44 0.21 0.24 12.52
C GLU A 44 0.85 0.49 11.16
N THR A 45 1.99 -0.15 10.88
CA THR A 45 2.67 -0.01 9.59
C THR A 45 1.79 -0.48 8.43
N ALA A 46 1.06 -1.59 8.61
CA ALA A 46 0.12 -2.07 7.61
C ALA A 46 -1.07 -1.11 7.39
N GLU A 47 -1.59 -0.49 8.46
CA GLU A 47 -2.66 0.50 8.40
C GLU A 47 -2.20 1.80 7.70
N GLU A 48 -1.00 2.30 8.01
CA GLU A 48 -0.41 3.47 7.35
C GLU A 48 -0.24 3.26 5.85
N ILE A 49 0.33 2.10 5.48
CA ILE A 49 0.50 1.70 4.08
C ILE A 49 -0.86 1.72 3.39
N PHE A 50 -1.86 1.11 4.01
CA PHE A 50 -3.21 1.04 3.48
C PHE A 50 -3.83 2.43 3.27
N ASP A 51 -3.72 3.32 4.26
CA ASP A 51 -4.27 4.67 4.22
C ASP A 51 -3.61 5.53 3.13
N MET A 52 -2.30 5.37 2.92
CA MET A 52 -1.56 6.03 1.85
C MET A 52 -2.14 5.68 0.47
N TYR A 53 -2.43 4.39 0.20
CA TYR A 53 -3.07 3.96 -1.05
C TYR A 53 -4.51 4.40 -1.16
N HIS A 54 -5.25 4.37 -0.05
CA HIS A 54 -6.63 4.83 -0.03
C HIS A 54 -6.71 6.31 -0.47
N ASN A 55 -5.77 7.13 -0.02
CA ASN A 55 -5.74 8.56 -0.26
C ASN A 55 -5.00 8.99 -1.52
N LEU A 56 -4.36 8.08 -2.26
CA LEU A 56 -3.76 8.41 -3.56
C LEU A 56 -4.82 9.08 -4.44
N PRO A 57 -4.55 10.25 -5.03
CA PRO A 57 -5.49 10.86 -5.95
C PRO A 57 -5.79 9.85 -7.05
N SER A 58 -7.08 9.58 -7.28
CA SER A 58 -7.51 8.87 -8.47
C SER A 58 -6.85 9.62 -9.62
N ARG A 59 -6.02 8.96 -10.44
CA ARG A 59 -5.68 9.54 -11.74
C ARG A 59 -7.02 9.89 -12.37
N ILE A 60 -7.29 11.19 -12.48
CA ILE A 60 -8.40 11.69 -13.26
C ILE A 60 -7.99 11.30 -14.67
N LEU A 61 -8.54 10.17 -15.13
CA LEU A 61 -8.43 9.73 -16.51
C LEU A 61 -9.03 10.86 -17.35
N ASN A 62 -8.16 11.66 -17.95
CA ASN A 62 -8.49 12.45 -19.13
C ASN A 62 -8.44 11.54 -20.35
#